data_AF-A0A924QPP0-F1
#
_entry.id   AF-A0A924QPP0-F1
#
_cell.length_a   1.000
_cell.length_b   1.000
_cell.length_c   1.000
_cell.angle_alpha   90.00
_cell.angle_beta   90.00
_cell.angle_gamma   90.00
#
_symmetry.space_group_name_H-M   'P 1'
#
loop_
_entity.id
_entity.type
_entity.pdbx_description
1 polymer ?
#
loop_
_entity_poly.entity_id
_entity_poly.type
_entity_poly.pdbx_seq_one_letter_code
_entity_poly.pdbx_strand_id
1 'polypeptide(L)'
;MRLKPLVTSLTCALLLSAGAQAAPGNVGTPSDDLDKMLADKGLLTQIDKTLDNVRQSVGNKASELVVDAMGFLGVPYKRGGNSAESGFDCSGFVRAMYEQSIGLILPRRAEQQAAATQNIDRADLQPGD
;
A
#
# COMPACT_ATOMS: atom_id res chain seq x y z
N MET A 1 -20.09 -77.10 -32.23
CA MET A 1 -19.06 -77.48 -33.22
C MET A 1 -17.73 -76.86 -32.80
N ARG A 2 -16.67 -77.70 -32.71
CA ARG A 2 -15.20 -77.42 -32.58
C ARG A 2 -14.73 -76.72 -31.28
N LEU A 3 -14.25 -77.40 -30.23
CA LEU A 3 -12.93 -78.04 -29.93
C LEU A 3 -11.67 -77.11 -29.94
N LYS A 4 -11.15 -76.85 -28.70
CA LYS A 4 -9.76 -76.78 -28.09
C LYS A 4 -8.50 -76.56 -29.00
N PRO A 5 -7.25 -76.23 -28.53
CA PRO A 5 -6.64 -76.31 -27.16
C PRO A 5 -5.63 -75.15 -26.77
N LEU A 6 -5.32 -74.93 -25.47
CA LEU A 6 -4.05 -75.22 -24.74
C LEU A 6 -2.73 -74.80 -25.42
N VAL A 7 -2.00 -73.81 -24.88
CA VAL A 7 -0.54 -73.88 -24.63
C VAL A 7 -0.13 -72.98 -23.44
N THR A 8 0.36 -73.62 -22.39
CA THR A 8 1.19 -73.11 -21.28
C THR A 8 2.66 -72.99 -21.69
N SER A 9 3.36 -71.90 -21.35
CA SER A 9 4.81 -71.80 -21.00
C SER A 9 5.31 -70.36 -21.15
N LEU A 10 5.83 -69.67 -20.12
CA LEU A 10 7.16 -69.79 -19.49
C LEU A 10 8.20 -68.86 -20.14
N THR A 11 8.95 -68.16 -19.27
CA THR A 11 10.17 -67.34 -19.46
C THR A 11 9.91 -65.83 -19.71
N CYS A 12 10.17 -64.93 -18.75
CA CYS A 12 11.44 -64.51 -18.12
C CYS A 12 12.20 -63.49 -18.98
N ALA A 13 12.13 -62.20 -18.62
CA ALA A 13 13.26 -61.27 -18.70
C ALA A 13 12.87 -59.92 -18.07
N LEU A 14 13.46 -59.64 -16.90
CA LEU A 14 13.61 -58.30 -16.36
C LEU A 14 14.35 -57.43 -17.39
N LEU A 15 13.82 -56.25 -17.68
CA LEU A 15 14.62 -55.11 -18.12
C LEU A 15 14.29 -53.95 -17.19
N LEU A 16 15.17 -53.75 -16.20
CA LEU A 16 15.27 -52.50 -15.45
C LEU A 16 15.75 -51.41 -16.43
N SER A 17 14.83 -50.59 -16.94
CA SER A 17 15.20 -49.28 -17.47
C SER A 17 15.17 -48.28 -16.31
N ALA A 18 16.32 -48.09 -15.67
CA ALA A 18 16.57 -46.94 -14.82
C ALA A 18 16.57 -45.68 -15.69
N GLY A 19 15.40 -45.05 -15.82
CA GLY A 19 15.32 -43.68 -16.29
C GLY A 19 15.95 -42.78 -15.24
N ALA A 20 17.10 -42.20 -15.55
CA ALA A 20 17.72 -41.15 -14.76
C ALA A 20 16.73 -39.99 -14.59
N GLN A 21 16.18 -39.83 -13.39
CA GLN A 21 15.45 -38.61 -13.02
C GLN A 21 16.51 -37.52 -12.83
N ALA A 22 16.76 -36.73 -13.88
CA ALA A 22 17.48 -35.48 -13.73
C ALA A 22 16.62 -34.57 -12.82
N ALA A 23 17.09 -34.33 -11.60
CA ALA A 23 16.54 -33.29 -10.74
C ALA A 23 16.71 -31.95 -11.49
N PRO A 24 15.68 -31.09 -11.57
CA PRO A 24 15.90 -29.74 -12.05
C PRO A 24 16.91 -29.11 -11.09
N GLY A 25 18.11 -28.80 -11.61
CA GLY A 25 19.03 -27.93 -10.91
C GLY A 25 18.25 -26.66 -10.60
N ASN A 26 18.10 -26.36 -9.31
CA ASN A 26 17.51 -25.13 -8.83
C ASN A 26 18.44 -23.99 -9.27
N VAL A 27 18.33 -23.57 -10.53
CA VAL A 27 18.87 -22.30 -11.00
C VAL A 27 17.97 -21.27 -10.35
N GLY A 28 18.28 -20.94 -9.08
CA GLY A 28 17.71 -19.79 -8.42
C GLY A 28 17.90 -18.62 -9.36
N THR A 29 16.79 -18.01 -9.76
CA THR A 29 16.85 -16.78 -10.53
C THR A 29 17.66 -15.77 -9.72
N PRO A 30 18.45 -14.87 -10.33
CA PRO A 30 19.24 -13.87 -9.59
C PRO A 30 18.43 -13.03 -8.58
N SER A 31 17.10 -12.96 -8.75
CA SER A 31 16.16 -12.41 -7.78
C SER A 31 16.11 -13.19 -6.46
N ASP A 32 16.14 -14.51 -6.50
CA ASP A 32 15.91 -15.38 -5.34
C ASP A 32 17.10 -15.30 -4.37
N ASP A 33 18.32 -15.18 -4.91
CA ASP A 33 19.53 -14.97 -4.12
C ASP A 33 19.55 -13.55 -3.51
N LEU A 34 19.08 -12.54 -4.26
CA LEU A 34 18.97 -11.18 -3.76
C LEU A 34 17.92 -11.08 -2.64
N ASP A 35 16.75 -11.69 -2.83
CA ASP A 35 15.66 -11.77 -1.85
C ASP A 35 16.12 -12.49 -0.58
N LYS A 36 16.88 -13.57 -0.73
CA LYS A 36 17.47 -14.29 0.40
C LYS A 36 18.50 -13.45 1.15
N MET A 37 19.36 -12.70 0.45
CA MET A 37 20.33 -11.80 1.07
C MET A 37 19.67 -10.58 1.76
N LEU A 38 18.57 -10.08 1.20
CA LEU A 38 17.76 -9.00 1.77
C LEU A 38 17.01 -9.46 3.03
N ALA A 39 16.50 -10.69 3.01
CA ALA A 39 15.88 -11.35 4.16
C ALA A 39 16.90 -11.63 5.27
N ASP A 40 18.09 -12.15 4.94
CA ASP A 40 19.18 -12.42 5.91
C ASP A 40 19.70 -11.13 6.58
N LYS A 41 19.68 -10.01 5.85
CA LYS A 41 20.06 -8.70 6.38
C LYS A 41 18.96 -8.04 7.22
N GLY A 42 17.78 -8.67 7.37
CA GLY A 42 16.63 -8.15 8.10
C GLY A 42 16.07 -6.82 7.56
N LEU A 43 16.54 -6.41 6.38
CA LEU A 43 16.32 -5.07 5.83
C LEU A 43 14.87 -4.90 5.37
N LEU A 44 14.27 -5.96 4.82
CA LEU A 44 12.86 -5.97 4.42
C LEU A 44 11.94 -5.71 5.63
N THR A 45 12.16 -6.43 6.72
CA THR A 45 11.41 -6.24 7.98
C THR A 45 11.59 -4.83 8.57
N GLN A 46 12.77 -4.24 8.41
CA GLN A 46 13.04 -2.88 8.88
C GLN A 46 12.34 -1.83 8.02
N ILE A 47 12.30 -2.04 6.70
CA ILE A 47 11.56 -1.20 5.76
C ILE A 47 10.05 -1.28 6.07
N ASP A 48 9.50 -2.48 6.25
CA ASP A 48 8.07 -2.67 6.57
C ASP A 48 7.68 -1.92 7.86
N LYS A 49 8.45 -2.09 8.94
CA LYS A 49 8.23 -1.36 10.20
C LYS A 49 8.32 0.16 10.01
N THR A 50 9.24 0.62 9.17
CA THR A 50 9.40 2.05 8.90
C THR A 50 8.18 2.59 8.13
N LEU A 51 7.68 1.84 7.15
CA LEU A 51 6.48 2.19 6.39
C LEU A 51 5.24 2.26 7.30
N ASP A 52 5.08 1.31 8.21
CA ASP A 52 3.96 1.29 9.15
C ASP A 52 4.02 2.47 10.12
N ASN A 53 5.20 2.80 10.63
CA ASN A 53 5.40 3.99 11.47
C ASN A 53 5.06 5.28 10.72
N VAL A 54 5.44 5.40 9.45
CA VAL A 54 5.10 6.56 8.61
C VAL A 54 3.59 6.64 8.40
N ARG A 55 2.92 5.53 8.06
CA ARG A 55 1.46 5.47 7.90
C ARG A 55 0.72 5.92 9.15
N GLN A 56 1.14 5.40 10.32
CA GLN A 56 0.56 5.81 11.60
C GLN A 56 0.81 7.30 11.88
N SER A 57 2.02 7.79 11.63
CA SER A 57 2.33 9.21 11.83
C SER A 57 1.48 10.13 10.95
N VAL A 58 1.28 9.78 9.68
CA VAL A 58 0.40 10.53 8.76
C VAL A 58 -1.05 10.49 9.23
N GLY A 59 -1.57 9.32 9.61
CA GLY A 59 -2.92 9.17 10.13
C GLY A 59 -3.15 9.98 11.42
N ASN A 60 -2.15 10.04 12.30
CA ASN A 60 -2.22 10.84 13.53
C ASN A 60 -2.28 12.34 13.22
N LYS A 61 -1.45 12.83 12.29
CA LYS A 61 -1.46 14.24 11.85
C LYS A 61 -2.78 14.64 11.20
N ALA A 62 -3.35 13.77 10.38
CA ALA A 62 -4.68 13.99 9.79
C ALA A 62 -5.77 14.07 10.87
N SER A 63 -5.68 13.19 11.88
CA SER A 63 -6.62 13.20 13.00
C SER A 63 -6.48 14.48 13.85
N GLU A 64 -5.25 14.92 14.10
CA GLU A 64 -4.95 16.19 14.79
C GLU A 64 -5.54 17.38 14.04
N LEU A 65 -5.36 17.44 12.71
CA LEU A 65 -5.97 18.46 11.86
C LEU A 65 -7.49 18.51 11.99
N VAL A 66 -8.16 17.35 11.97
CA VAL A 66 -9.62 17.28 12.13
C VAL A 66 -10.04 17.76 13.51
N VAL A 67 -9.34 17.36 14.57
CA VAL A 67 -9.63 17.77 15.94
C VAL A 67 -9.45 19.28 16.12
N ASP A 68 -8.35 19.84 15.62
CA ASP A 68 -8.10 21.28 15.64
C ASP A 68 -9.23 22.03 14.92
N ALA A 69 -9.63 21.56 13.75
CA ALA A 69 -10.72 22.14 12.97
C ALA A 69 -12.05 22.18 13.74
N MET A 70 -12.36 21.17 14.55
CA MET A 70 -13.55 21.18 15.40
C MET A 70 -13.53 22.29 16.46
N GLY A 71 -12.36 22.72 16.91
CA GLY A 71 -12.21 23.82 17.88
C GLY A 71 -12.69 25.18 17.36
N PHE A 72 -12.79 25.34 16.04
CA PHE A 72 -13.24 26.58 15.40
C PHE A 72 -14.74 26.57 15.05
N LEU A 73 -15.49 25.55 15.49
CA LEU A 73 -16.94 25.53 15.33
C LEU A 73 -17.58 26.76 16.01
N GLY A 74 -18.42 27.46 15.26
CA GLY A 74 -19.06 28.70 15.71
C GLY A 74 -18.33 29.98 15.30
N VAL A 75 -17.10 29.91 14.77
CA VAL A 75 -16.45 31.07 14.15
C VAL A 75 -17.28 31.52 12.93
N PRO A 76 -17.64 32.81 12.81
CA PRO A 76 -18.48 33.29 11.71
C PRO A 76 -17.84 33.08 10.34
N TYR A 77 -18.66 32.71 9.36
CA TYR A 77 -18.25 32.78 7.96
C TYR A 77 -18.13 34.25 7.52
N LYS A 78 -17.00 34.61 6.91
CA LYS A 78 -16.77 35.93 6.32
C LYS A 78 -16.03 35.79 5.01
N ARG A 79 -16.63 36.26 3.92
CA ARG A 79 -15.96 36.30 2.60
C ARG A 79 -14.66 37.09 2.68
N GLY A 80 -13.54 36.47 2.27
CA GLY A 80 -12.21 37.05 2.39
C GLY A 80 -11.54 36.81 3.75
N GLY A 81 -12.27 36.26 4.73
CA GLY A 81 -11.81 35.98 6.08
C GLY A 81 -10.73 34.89 6.13
N ASN A 82 -9.79 35.04 7.06
CA ASN A 82 -8.58 34.24 7.17
C ASN A 82 -8.09 34.06 8.62
N SER A 83 -8.91 34.38 9.62
CA SER A 83 -8.55 34.23 11.04
C SER A 83 -9.77 33.96 11.92
N ALA A 84 -9.56 33.40 13.11
CA ALA A 84 -10.65 33.13 14.04
C ALA A 84 -11.31 34.40 14.58
N GLU A 85 -10.54 35.48 14.75
CA GLU A 85 -11.01 36.77 15.26
C GLU A 85 -11.90 37.49 14.24
N SER A 86 -11.52 37.40 12.96
CA SER A 86 -12.19 38.12 11.88
C SER A 86 -13.24 37.28 11.14
N GLY A 87 -13.26 35.96 11.38
CA GLY A 87 -14.04 34.98 10.63
C GLY A 87 -13.25 34.36 9.48
N PHE A 88 -13.73 33.23 8.99
CA PHE A 88 -13.11 32.50 7.87
C PHE A 88 -14.02 32.46 6.64
N ASP A 89 -13.43 32.41 5.44
CA ASP A 89 -14.10 31.78 4.29
C ASP A 89 -13.62 30.34 4.07
N CYS A 90 -14.20 29.66 3.07
CA CYS A 90 -13.92 28.25 2.79
C CYS A 90 -12.42 27.96 2.67
N SER A 91 -11.73 28.65 1.76
CA SER A 91 -10.31 28.45 1.52
C SER A 91 -9.41 29.02 2.61
N GLY A 92 -9.84 30.11 3.27
CA GLY A 92 -9.12 30.69 4.41
C GLY A 92 -9.09 29.75 5.61
N PHE A 93 -10.19 29.05 5.86
CA PHE A 93 -10.27 28.03 6.91
C PHE A 93 -9.35 26.84 6.62
N VAL A 94 -9.46 26.23 5.43
CA VAL A 94 -8.63 25.08 5.03
C VAL A 94 -7.14 25.42 5.12
N ARG A 95 -6.76 26.61 4.63
CA ARG A 95 -5.38 27.09 4.72
C ARG A 95 -4.90 27.18 6.17
N ALA A 96 -5.70 27.75 7.06
CA ALA A 96 -5.33 27.90 8.47
C ALA A 96 -5.14 26.54 9.15
N MET A 97 -6.00 25.55 8.87
CA MET A 97 -5.91 24.22 9.49
C MET A 97 -4.65 23.48 9.04
N TYR A 98 -4.34 23.52 7.75
CA TYR A 98 -3.12 22.93 7.20
C TYR A 98 -1.85 23.63 7.71
N GLU A 99 -1.88 24.96 7.83
CA GLU A 99 -0.75 25.74 8.33
C GLU A 99 -0.52 25.45 9.82
N GLN A 100 -1.58 25.39 10.64
CA GLN A 100 -1.49 25.19 12.08
C GLN A 100 -1.14 23.75 12.47
N SER A 101 -1.79 22.74 11.86
CA SER A 101 -1.64 21.35 12.30
C SER A 101 -0.42 20.66 11.68
N ILE A 102 -0.03 21.02 10.45
CA ILE A 102 1.08 20.34 9.75
C ILE A 102 2.11 21.27 9.10
N GLY A 103 1.99 22.59 9.27
CA GLY A 103 2.96 23.56 8.77
C GLY A 103 2.94 23.76 7.25
N LEU A 104 1.88 23.32 6.56
CA LEU A 104 1.77 23.45 5.11
C LEU A 104 0.95 24.68 4.72
N ILE A 105 1.56 25.55 3.92
CA ILE A 105 0.93 26.79 3.49
C ILE A 105 0.26 26.59 2.13
N LEU A 106 -1.06 26.41 2.16
CA LEU A 106 -1.88 26.28 0.95
C LEU A 106 -2.14 27.63 0.26
N PRO A 107 -2.34 27.68 -1.08
CA PRO A 107 -2.78 28.88 -1.78
C PRO A 107 -4.04 29.50 -1.18
N ARG A 108 -4.25 30.81 -1.35
CA ARG A 108 -5.38 31.52 -0.72
C ARG A 108 -6.74 31.17 -1.34
N ARG A 109 -6.79 30.86 -2.63
CA ARG A 109 -8.05 30.62 -3.35
C ARG A 109 -8.34 29.13 -3.44
N ALA A 110 -9.59 28.73 -3.23
CA ALA A 110 -10.01 27.32 -3.32
C ALA A 110 -9.63 26.67 -4.66
N GLU A 111 -9.78 27.38 -5.78
CA GLU A 111 -9.38 26.90 -7.12
C GLU A 111 -7.88 26.58 -7.22
N GLN A 112 -7.05 27.36 -6.53
CA GLN A 112 -5.60 27.16 -6.51
C GLN A 112 -5.22 26.04 -5.54
N GLN A 113 -5.95 25.89 -4.43
CA GLN A 113 -5.79 24.76 -3.52
C GLN A 113 -6.05 23.44 -4.26
N ALA A 114 -7.18 23.34 -4.96
CA ALA A 114 -7.52 22.17 -5.76
C ALA A 114 -6.52 21.88 -6.90
N ALA A 115 -5.94 22.93 -7.51
CA ALA A 115 -4.93 22.77 -8.56
C ALA A 115 -3.54 22.41 -8.01
N ALA A 116 -3.27 22.70 -6.73
CA ALA A 116 -1.99 22.44 -6.07
C ALA A 116 -1.95 21.08 -5.36
N THR A 117 -3.09 20.40 -5.25
CA THR A 117 -3.20 19.07 -4.60
C THR A 117 -3.45 17.97 -5.63
N GLN A 118 -3.27 16.73 -5.18
CA GLN A 118 -3.58 15.55 -5.98
C GLN A 118 -5.09 15.32 -6.01
N ASN A 119 -5.63 14.95 -7.19
CA ASN A 119 -7.00 14.45 -7.27
C ASN A 119 -7.05 13.01 -6.74
N ILE A 120 -7.97 12.78 -5.79
CA ILE A 120 -8.21 11.48 -5.16
C ILE A 120 -9.64 11.06 -5.49
N ASP A 121 -9.83 9.79 -5.83
CA ASP A 121 -11.17 9.26 -6.09
C ASP A 121 -12.00 9.29 -4.81
N ARG A 122 -13.30 9.54 -4.95
CA ARG A 122 -14.21 9.69 -3.80
C ARG A 122 -14.24 8.45 -2.88
N ALA A 123 -14.00 7.27 -3.45
CA ALA A 123 -13.96 6.02 -2.69
C ALA A 123 -12.69 5.88 -1.83
N ASP A 124 -11.65 6.63 -2.16
CA ASP A 124 -10.31 6.54 -1.55
C ASP A 124 -10.00 7.73 -0.62
N LEU A 125 -10.95 8.65 -0.42
CA LEU A 125 -10.80 9.79 0.48
C LEU A 125 -10.53 9.33 1.91
N GLN A 126 -9.51 9.93 2.51
CA GLN A 126 -9.11 9.74 3.89
C GLN A 126 -9.29 11.03 4.70
N PRO A 127 -9.34 10.96 6.04
CA PRO A 127 -9.30 12.15 6.86
C PRO A 127 -8.10 13.02 6.48
N GLY A 128 -8.36 14.31 6.27
CA GLY A 128 -7.35 15.27 5.83
C GLY A 128 -7.48 15.68 4.37
N ASP A 129 -8.01 14.83 3.48
CA ASP A 129 -8.17 15.13 2.04
C ASP A 129 -9.20 16.24 1.74
#